data_AF-A0A7C0UC60-F1
#
_entry.id   AF-A0A7C0UC60-F1
#
_cell.length_a   1.000
_cell.length_b   1.000
_cell.length_c   1.000
_cell.angle_alpha   90.00
_cell.angle_beta   90.00
_cell.angle_gamma   90.00
#
_symmetry.space_group_name_H-M   'P 1'
#
loop_
_entity.id
_entity.type
_entity.pdbx_description
1 polymer ?
#
loop_
_entity_poly.entity_id
_entity_poly.type
_entity_poly.pdbx_seq_one_letter_code
_entity_poly.pdbx_strand_id
1 'polypeptide(L)'
;MNEKGLSFEYLLFPGFTRYQTIPSGEERETISHLQLGAWVLSNFSTVNEVKTALLSILVCGEPVAKLGGMVPPLHAAVHDSRGKGIVIEYVDGKLSIHENKIGVMTNGPPYDWQIIDLRNYVNLTPVNPKPVKVRGSWSLPQEWGLACWVYLQT
;
A
#
# COMPACT_ATOMS: atom_id res chain seq x y z
N MET A 1 15.43 -0.86 -5.56
CA MET A 1 15.62 0.59 -5.74
C MET A 1 16.66 0.84 -6.82
N ASN A 2 16.70 2.03 -7.43
CA ASN A 2 17.71 2.42 -8.42
C ASN A 2 18.63 3.55 -7.94
N GLU A 3 19.62 3.91 -8.77
CA GLU A 3 20.64 4.93 -8.45
C GLU A 3 20.09 6.37 -8.28
N LYS A 4 18.83 6.62 -8.69
CA LYS A 4 18.16 7.92 -8.54
C LYS A 4 17.34 8.01 -7.27
N GLY A 5 17.33 6.94 -6.47
CA GLY A 5 16.55 6.83 -5.25
C GLY A 5 15.07 6.54 -5.49
N LEU A 6 14.73 5.97 -6.65
CA LEU A 6 13.40 5.41 -6.89
C LEU A 6 13.34 3.98 -6.32
N SER A 7 12.33 3.67 -5.52
CA SER A 7 12.05 2.34 -5.01
C SER A 7 10.75 1.80 -5.59
N PHE A 8 10.67 0.48 -5.66
CA PHE A 8 9.50 -0.26 -6.14
C PHE A 8 9.34 -1.47 -5.23
N GLU A 9 8.11 -1.75 -4.82
CA GLU A 9 7.75 -2.94 -4.04
C GLU A 9 6.47 -3.56 -4.58
N TYR A 10 6.36 -4.89 -4.44
CA TYR A 10 5.15 -5.64 -4.69
C TYR A 10 4.65 -6.28 -3.40
N LEU A 11 3.35 -6.19 -3.17
CA LEU A 11 2.66 -6.91 -2.09
C LEU A 11 1.46 -7.67 -2.65
N LEU A 12 1.02 -8.70 -1.93
CA LEU A 12 -0.12 -9.53 -2.31
C LEU A 12 -1.43 -8.71 -2.30
N PHE A 13 -2.24 -8.86 -3.33
CA PHE A 13 -3.54 -8.18 -3.46
C PHE A 13 -4.63 -9.14 -3.98
N PRO A 14 -4.83 -10.29 -3.29
CA PRO A 14 -5.74 -11.35 -3.72
C PRO A 14 -7.21 -10.90 -3.66
N GLY A 15 -8.02 -11.37 -4.59
CA GLY A 15 -9.45 -11.03 -4.68
C GLY A 15 -9.73 -9.68 -5.34
N PHE A 16 -8.72 -8.82 -5.53
CA PHE A 16 -8.88 -7.50 -6.14
C PHE A 16 -8.08 -7.33 -7.43
N THR A 17 -6.89 -7.94 -7.50
CA THR A 17 -6.05 -7.81 -8.71
C THR A 17 -6.71 -8.48 -9.90
N ARG A 18 -6.92 -7.70 -10.96
CA ARG A 18 -7.23 -8.16 -12.31
C ARG A 18 -6.44 -7.31 -13.29
N TYR A 19 -5.40 -7.90 -13.87
CA TYR A 19 -4.56 -7.26 -14.88
C TYR A 19 -5.32 -6.98 -16.18
N GLN A 20 -4.75 -6.11 -17.02
CA GLN A 20 -5.36 -5.71 -18.27
C GLN A 20 -5.35 -6.87 -19.28
N THR A 21 -6.41 -6.97 -20.07
CA THR A 21 -6.43 -7.81 -21.27
C THR A 21 -5.69 -7.07 -22.39
N ILE A 22 -4.86 -7.79 -23.14
CA ILE A 22 -4.12 -7.23 -24.28
C ILE A 22 -5.03 -7.23 -25.51
N PRO A 23 -5.37 -6.07 -26.11
CA PRO A 23 -6.02 -6.01 -27.40
C PRO A 23 -5.10 -6.52 -28.51
N SER A 24 -5.67 -7.15 -29.53
CA SER A 24 -4.91 -7.59 -30.71
C SER A 24 -4.23 -6.39 -31.39
N GLY A 25 -2.92 -6.47 -31.59
CA GLY A 25 -2.11 -5.40 -32.20
C GLY A 25 -1.47 -4.42 -31.22
N GLU A 26 -1.76 -4.51 -29.92
CA GLU A 26 -1.17 -3.65 -28.87
C GLU A 26 -0.04 -4.35 -28.09
N GLU A 27 0.49 -5.46 -28.62
CA GLU A 27 1.51 -6.26 -27.94
C GLU A 27 2.82 -5.49 -27.72
N ARG A 28 3.12 -4.51 -28.59
CA ARG A 28 4.33 -3.68 -28.49
C ARG A 28 4.31 -2.69 -27.33
N GLU A 29 3.12 -2.30 -26.87
CA GLU A 29 2.91 -1.36 -25.77
C GLU A 29 2.59 -2.10 -24.46
N THR A 30 2.75 -3.43 -24.44
CA THR A 30 2.44 -4.26 -23.29
C THR A 30 3.70 -4.78 -22.61
N ILE A 31 3.69 -4.78 -21.27
CA ILE A 31 4.66 -5.53 -20.47
C ILE A 31 3.95 -6.52 -19.54
N SER A 32 4.67 -7.57 -19.15
CA SER A 32 4.21 -8.46 -18.08
C SER A 32 4.28 -7.75 -16.74
N HIS A 33 3.32 -8.02 -15.84
CA HIS A 33 3.40 -7.57 -14.45
C HIS A 33 4.71 -8.02 -13.75
N LEU A 34 5.30 -9.15 -14.16
CA LEU A 34 6.59 -9.61 -13.63
C LEU A 34 7.76 -8.67 -14.00
N GLN A 35 7.61 -7.91 -15.08
CA GLN A 35 8.61 -6.96 -15.57
C GLN A 35 8.39 -5.54 -15.05
N LEU A 36 7.22 -5.23 -14.49
CA LEU A 36 6.86 -3.86 -14.11
C LEU A 36 7.89 -3.23 -13.16
N GLY A 37 8.32 -3.96 -12.13
CA GLY A 37 9.31 -3.45 -11.19
C GLY A 37 10.66 -3.14 -11.86
N ALA A 38 11.13 -4.02 -12.74
CA ALA A 38 12.37 -3.80 -13.48
C ALA A 38 12.24 -2.63 -14.45
N TRP A 39 11.12 -2.55 -15.19
CA TRP A 39 10.81 -1.46 -16.11
C TRP A 39 10.74 -0.11 -15.40
N VAL A 40 10.11 -0.05 -14.22
CA VAL A 40 10.07 1.17 -13.39
C VAL A 40 11.49 1.59 -12.99
N LEU A 41 12.26 0.65 -12.45
CA LEU A 41 13.57 0.96 -11.87
C LEU A 41 14.66 1.24 -12.91
N SER A 42 14.53 0.74 -14.15
CA SER A 42 15.51 0.96 -15.20
C SER A 42 15.27 2.22 -16.04
N ASN A 43 14.03 2.73 -16.09
CA ASN A 43 13.67 3.81 -17.00
C ASN A 43 13.42 5.17 -16.33
N PHE A 44 13.14 5.22 -15.02
CA PHE A 44 12.66 6.45 -14.39
C PHE A 44 13.46 6.87 -13.17
N SER A 45 13.49 8.17 -12.94
CA SER A 45 14.12 8.80 -11.77
C SER A 45 13.08 9.21 -10.73
N THR A 46 11.82 9.43 -11.13
CA THR A 46 10.82 10.03 -10.26
C THR A 46 9.43 9.38 -10.32
N VAL A 47 8.67 9.50 -9.24
CA VAL A 47 7.27 9.00 -9.17
C VAL A 47 6.39 9.66 -10.24
N ASN A 48 6.60 10.95 -10.53
CA ASN A 48 5.84 11.65 -11.57
C ASN A 48 6.09 11.05 -12.96
N GLU A 49 7.34 10.72 -13.30
CA GLU A 49 7.67 10.08 -14.58
C GLU A 49 6.99 8.71 -14.70
N VAL A 50 7.05 7.90 -13.64
CA VAL A 50 6.39 6.58 -13.60
C VAL A 50 4.89 6.74 -13.82
N LYS A 51 4.25 7.67 -13.10
CA LYS A 51 2.81 7.93 -13.22
C LYS A 51 2.41 8.29 -14.65
N THR A 52 3.20 9.12 -15.33
CA THR A 52 2.93 9.50 -16.72
C THR A 52 3.17 8.33 -17.68
N ALA A 53 4.27 7.59 -17.52
CA ALA A 53 4.63 6.50 -18.41
C ALA A 53 3.69 5.29 -18.31
N LEU A 54 3.12 5.04 -17.13
CA LEU A 54 2.11 3.99 -16.95
C LEU A 54 0.84 4.21 -17.78
N LEU A 55 0.55 5.44 -18.19
CA LEU A 55 -0.61 5.76 -19.03
C LEU A 55 -0.41 5.37 -20.50
N SER A 56 0.83 5.10 -20.92
CA SER A 56 1.17 4.76 -22.31
C SER A 56 1.51 3.29 -22.51
N ILE A 57 1.26 2.44 -21.51
CA ILE A 57 1.51 1.01 -21.61
C ILE A 57 0.34 0.21 -21.04
N LEU A 58 0.24 -1.05 -21.44
CA LEU A 58 -0.61 -2.05 -20.81
C LEU A 58 0.23 -2.99 -19.94
N VAL A 59 -0.35 -3.45 -18.83
CA VAL A 59 0.26 -4.47 -17.98
C VAL A 59 -0.63 -5.69 -17.91
N CYS A 60 -0.10 -6.80 -18.39
CA CYS A 60 -0.78 -8.08 -18.43
C CYS A 60 -0.33 -9.04 -17.32
N GLY A 61 -1.23 -9.94 -16.94
CA GLY A 61 -0.94 -11.03 -16.02
C GLY A 61 -0.22 -12.17 -16.74
N GLU A 62 0.90 -12.63 -16.19
CA GLU A 62 1.69 -13.74 -16.73
C GLU A 62 1.69 -14.94 -15.77
N PRO A 63 1.37 -16.17 -16.24
CA PRO A 63 1.46 -17.38 -15.43
C PRO A 63 2.89 -17.66 -14.97
N VAL A 64 3.09 -17.91 -13.68
CA VAL A 64 4.40 -18.29 -13.12
C VAL A 64 4.46 -19.80 -12.96
N ALA A 65 5.26 -20.47 -13.79
CA ALA A 65 5.39 -21.94 -13.79
C ALA A 65 5.81 -22.51 -12.42
N LYS A 66 6.73 -21.84 -11.73
CA LYS A 66 7.18 -22.22 -10.37
C LYS A 66 6.10 -22.14 -9.30
N LEU A 67 5.00 -21.44 -9.59
CA LEU A 67 3.83 -21.31 -8.73
C LEU A 67 2.64 -22.10 -9.29
N GLY A 68 2.89 -23.19 -10.03
CA GLY A 68 1.85 -24.04 -10.60
C GLY A 68 1.05 -23.38 -11.72
N GLY A 69 1.61 -22.38 -12.40
CA GLY A 69 0.93 -21.64 -13.46
C GLY A 69 -0.04 -20.58 -12.95
N MET A 70 -0.03 -20.26 -11.65
CA MET A 70 -0.82 -19.14 -11.14
C MET A 70 -0.27 -17.80 -11.64
N VAL A 71 -1.15 -16.82 -11.81
CA VAL A 71 -0.79 -15.42 -11.99
C VAL A 71 -0.84 -14.74 -10.61
N PRO A 72 0.29 -14.31 -10.03
CA PRO A 72 0.30 -13.67 -8.71
C PRO A 72 -0.56 -12.40 -8.69
N PRO A 73 -1.54 -12.29 -7.77
CA PRO A 73 -2.32 -11.07 -7.62
C PRO A 73 -1.51 -10.07 -6.79
N LEU A 74 -0.96 -9.04 -7.45
CA LEU A 74 -0.05 -8.07 -6.83
C LEU A 74 -0.51 -6.64 -7.10
N HIS A 75 -0.21 -5.78 -6.13
CA HIS A 75 -0.22 -4.33 -6.29
C HIS A 75 1.13 -3.74 -5.89
N ALA A 76 1.47 -2.58 -6.43
CA ALA A 76 2.79 -2.01 -6.24
C ALA A 76 2.75 -0.67 -5.53
N ALA A 77 3.78 -0.40 -4.74
CA ALA A 77 4.08 0.95 -4.31
C ALA A 77 5.43 1.40 -4.90
N VAL A 78 5.49 2.68 -5.24
CA VAL A 78 6.69 3.32 -5.78
C VAL A 78 6.93 4.59 -4.97
N HIS A 79 8.15 4.76 -4.48
CA HIS A 79 8.55 5.97 -3.75
C HIS A 79 9.79 6.59 -4.41
N ASP A 80 9.90 7.91 -4.42
CA ASP A 80 11.09 8.63 -4.89
C ASP A 80 11.85 9.30 -3.74
N SER A 81 13.09 9.72 -4.02
CA SER A 81 14.00 10.38 -3.08
C SER A 81 13.49 11.74 -2.58
N ARG A 82 12.41 12.29 -3.16
CA ARG A 82 11.78 13.55 -2.74
C ARG A 82 10.61 13.33 -1.79
N GLY A 83 10.37 12.07 -1.39
CA GLY A 83 9.30 11.70 -0.47
C GLY A 83 7.93 11.56 -1.13
N LYS A 84 7.84 11.56 -2.47
CA LYS A 84 6.58 11.23 -3.14
C LYS A 84 6.39 9.72 -3.19
N GLY A 85 5.14 9.28 -3.09
CA GLY A 85 4.77 7.89 -3.24
C GLY A 85 3.50 7.73 -4.08
N ILE A 86 3.40 6.62 -4.82
CA ILE A 86 2.16 6.18 -5.47
C ILE A 86 1.89 4.71 -5.16
N VAL A 87 0.61 4.34 -5.15
CA VAL A 87 0.14 2.96 -5.18
C VAL A 87 -0.46 2.68 -6.56
N ILE A 88 -0.07 1.56 -7.16
CA ILE A 88 -0.48 1.10 -8.49
C ILE A 88 -1.28 -0.19 -8.31
N GLU A 89 -2.57 -0.13 -8.63
CA GLU A 89 -3.49 -1.25 -8.54
C GLU A 89 -4.10 -1.54 -9.91
N TYR A 90 -4.22 -2.82 -10.25
CA TYR A 90 -4.98 -3.25 -11.42
C TYR A 90 -6.27 -3.90 -10.94
N VAL A 91 -7.38 -3.17 -11.01
CA VAL A 91 -8.71 -3.62 -10.53
C VAL A 91 -9.66 -3.66 -11.71
N ASP A 92 -10.43 -4.74 -11.83
CA ASP A 92 -11.36 -4.97 -12.94
C ASP A 92 -10.74 -4.86 -14.35
N GLY A 93 -9.43 -5.13 -14.47
CA GLY A 93 -8.71 -5.00 -15.73
C GLY A 93 -8.34 -3.56 -16.08
N LYS A 94 -8.35 -2.64 -15.11
CA LYS A 94 -8.02 -1.22 -15.29
C LYS A 94 -6.91 -0.79 -14.35
N LEU A 95 -6.04 0.08 -14.84
CA LEU A 95 -5.02 0.76 -14.05
C LEU A 95 -5.68 1.81 -13.13
N SER A 96 -5.44 1.69 -11.84
CA SER A 96 -5.70 2.72 -10.82
C SER A 96 -4.37 3.18 -10.23
N ILE A 97 -4.17 4.49 -10.15
CA ILE A 97 -2.98 5.09 -9.52
C ILE A 97 -3.45 6.03 -8.41
N HIS A 98 -3.02 5.74 -7.18
CA HIS A 98 -3.32 6.53 -5.99
C HIS A 98 -2.07 7.28 -5.53
N GLU A 99 -2.23 8.53 -5.10
CA GLU A 99 -1.16 9.26 -4.40
C GLU A 99 -1.00 8.69 -2.99
N ASN A 100 0.17 8.14 -2.68
CA ASN A 100 0.48 7.60 -1.36
C ASN A 100 0.98 8.71 -0.43
N LYS A 101 0.06 9.51 0.10
CA LYS A 101 0.39 10.60 1.03
C LYS A 101 0.75 10.13 2.44
N ILE A 102 0.42 8.88 2.77
CA ILE A 102 0.66 8.30 4.10
C ILE A 102 2.04 7.62 4.15
N GLY A 103 2.59 7.22 3.00
CA GLY A 103 3.89 6.55 2.88
C GLY A 103 3.86 5.05 3.20
N VAL A 104 2.67 4.44 3.18
CA VAL A 104 2.46 3.01 3.50
C VAL A 104 1.47 2.37 2.54
N MET A 105 1.70 1.09 2.22
CA MET A 105 0.82 0.20 1.47
C MET A 105 0.92 -1.19 2.11
N THR A 106 -0.19 -1.94 2.14
CA THR A 106 -0.19 -3.31 2.69
C THR A 106 -0.74 -4.32 1.69
N ASN A 107 -1.91 -4.91 1.92
CA ASN A 107 -2.59 -5.84 1.02
C ASN A 107 -3.97 -5.27 0.67
N GLY A 108 -4.99 -6.10 0.45
CA GLY A 108 -6.35 -5.64 0.20
C GLY A 108 -7.12 -5.25 1.46
N PRO A 109 -8.21 -4.47 1.37
CA PRO A 109 -8.90 -3.97 0.16
C PRO A 109 -8.17 -2.83 -0.59
N PRO A 110 -8.70 -2.30 -1.72
CA PRO A 110 -8.08 -1.22 -2.48
C PRO A 110 -7.67 0.00 -1.64
N TYR A 111 -6.65 0.70 -2.10
CA TYR A 111 -5.98 1.74 -1.32
C TYR A 111 -6.92 2.88 -0.90
N ASP A 112 -7.88 3.27 -1.74
CA ASP A 112 -8.86 4.30 -1.41
C ASP A 112 -9.74 3.93 -0.21
N TRP A 113 -10.13 2.66 -0.12
CA TRP A 113 -10.82 2.12 1.05
C TRP A 113 -9.95 2.22 2.30
N GLN A 114 -8.66 1.87 2.22
CA GLN A 114 -7.74 1.98 3.36
C GLN A 114 -7.59 3.43 3.83
N ILE A 115 -7.52 4.40 2.89
CA ILE A 115 -7.50 5.83 3.23
C ILE A 115 -8.79 6.27 3.92
N ILE A 116 -9.94 5.73 3.53
CA ILE A 116 -11.21 6.01 4.21
C ILE A 116 -11.21 5.40 5.61
N ASP A 117 -10.71 4.17 5.78
CA ASP A 117 -10.69 3.46 7.06
C ASP A 117 -9.83 4.17 8.11
N LEU A 118 -8.74 4.86 7.71
CA LEU A 118 -7.94 5.69 8.61
C LEU A 118 -8.78 6.73 9.38
N ARG A 119 -9.93 7.16 8.85
CA ARG A 119 -10.82 8.11 9.53
C ARG A 119 -11.43 7.55 10.82
N ASN A 120 -11.49 6.23 10.97
CA ASN A 120 -11.95 5.58 12.19
C ASN A 120 -10.97 5.74 13.36
N TYR A 121 -9.73 6.13 13.08
CA TYR A 121 -8.62 6.12 14.05
C TYR A 121 -8.05 7.50 14.37
N VAL A 122 -8.74 8.59 14.00
CA VAL A 122 -8.26 9.97 14.21
C VAL A 122 -8.06 10.36 15.68
N ASN A 123 -8.64 9.60 16.61
CA ASN A 123 -8.53 9.85 18.05
C ASN A 123 -7.43 9.00 18.72
N LEU A 124 -6.71 8.16 17.96
CA LEU A 124 -5.56 7.43 18.50
C LEU A 124 -4.46 8.41 18.87
N THR A 125 -3.85 8.18 20.03
CA THR A 125 -2.76 9.01 20.54
C THR A 125 -1.72 8.13 21.22
N PRO A 126 -0.42 8.47 21.13
CA PRO A 126 0.62 7.78 21.89
C PRO A 126 0.60 8.15 23.39
N VAL A 127 -0.31 9.04 23.82
CA VAL A 127 -0.40 9.51 25.20
C VAL A 127 -1.37 8.65 25.99
N ASN A 128 -0.94 8.20 27.17
CA ASN A 128 -1.81 7.47 28.08
C ASN A 128 -3.09 8.27 28.39
N PRO A 129 -4.28 7.63 28.34
CA PRO A 129 -5.52 8.31 28.65
C PRO A 129 -5.57 8.74 30.12
N LYS A 130 -6.19 9.88 30.38
CA LYS A 130 -6.41 10.33 31.77
C LYS A 130 -7.45 9.43 32.45
N PRO A 131 -7.37 9.25 33.78
CA PRO A 131 -8.42 8.58 34.54
C PRO A 131 -9.79 9.19 34.24
N VAL A 132 -10.79 8.32 34.05
CA VAL A 132 -12.18 8.73 33.81
C VAL A 132 -13.01 8.35 35.04
N LYS A 133 -13.98 9.19 35.42
CA LYS A 133 -14.90 8.87 36.53
C LYS A 133 -16.12 8.17 35.97
N VAL A 134 -16.35 6.93 36.38
CA VAL A 134 -17.51 6.11 35.99
C VAL A 134 -18.35 5.84 37.23
N ARG A 135 -19.60 6.31 37.23
CA ARG A 135 -20.57 6.11 38.34
C ARG A 135 -20.05 6.48 39.73
N GLY A 136 -19.22 7.52 39.83
CA GLY A 136 -18.68 7.98 41.11
C GLY A 136 -17.27 7.46 41.43
N SER A 137 -16.80 6.41 40.76
CA SER A 137 -15.49 5.79 40.98
C SER A 137 -14.53 6.11 39.83
N TRP A 138 -13.24 6.28 40.14
CA TRP A 138 -12.22 6.45 39.11
C TRP A 138 -11.91 5.11 38.44
N SER A 139 -12.08 5.05 37.12
CA SER A 139 -11.54 3.97 36.28
C SER A 139 -10.16 4.40 35.77
N LEU A 140 -9.15 3.62 36.11
CA LEU A 140 -7.82 3.74 35.51
C LEU A 140 -7.81 2.98 34.17
N PRO A 141 -7.11 3.47 33.15
CA PRO A 141 -6.88 2.71 31.92
C PRO A 141 -6.20 1.37 32.24
N GLN A 142 -6.55 0.32 31.50
CA GLN A 142 -6.22 -1.08 31.83
C GLN A 142 -4.70 -1.38 31.86
N GLU A 143 -3.87 -0.52 31.28
CA GLU A 143 -2.40 -0.62 31.35
C GLU A 143 -1.78 -0.17 32.69
N TRP A 144 -2.57 0.34 33.64
CA TRP A 144 -2.10 0.69 34.99
C TRP A 144 -2.20 -0.46 36.02
N GLY A 145 -2.64 -1.65 35.61
CA GLY A 145 -2.94 -2.78 36.50
C GLY A 145 -1.76 -3.33 37.33
N LEU A 146 -0.51 -2.99 36.99
CA LEU A 146 0.68 -3.48 37.71
C LEU A 146 1.51 -2.39 38.40
N ALA A 147 1.34 -1.10 38.04
CA ALA A 147 2.19 -0.03 38.58
C ALA A 147 1.57 0.76 39.76
N CYS A 148 0.24 0.76 39.91
CA CYS A 148 -0.44 1.62 40.89
C CYS A 148 -0.73 1.00 42.26
N TRP A 149 -0.42 -0.28 42.50
CA TRP A 149 -0.55 -0.86 43.85
C TRP A 149 0.49 -0.35 44.85
N VAL A 150 1.55 0.32 44.38
CA VAL A 150 2.67 0.76 45.24
C VAL A 150 2.47 2.19 45.79
N TYR A 151 1.56 3.00 45.26
CA TYR A 151 1.48 4.44 45.58
C TYR A 151 0.25 4.90 46.38
N LEU A 152 -0.58 3.97 46.88
CA LEU A 152 -1.75 4.30 47.71
C LEU A 152 -1.70 3.70 49.12
N GLN A 153 -0.51 3.34 49.61
CA GLN A 153 -0.29 2.87 50.99
C GLN A 153 0.69 3.75 51.81
N THR A 154 0.95 4.99 51.39
CA THR A 154 1.65 6.00 52.20
C THR A 154 0.83 7.28 52.22
#